data_AF-A0A4D7H7J3-F1
#
_entry.id   AF-A0A4D7H7J3-F1
#
_cell.length_a   1.000
_cell.length_b   1.000
_cell.length_c   1.000
_cell.angle_alpha   90.00
_cell.angle_beta   90.00
_cell.angle_gamma   90.00
#
_symmetry.space_group_name_H-M   'P 1'
#
loop_
_entity.id
_entity.type
_entity.pdbx_description
1 polymer ?
#
loop_
_entity_poly.entity_id
_entity_poly.type
_entity_poly.pdbx_seq_one_letter_code
_entity_poly.pdbx_strand_id
1 'polypeptide(L)'
;MRRYALLFVVFGLLVAGCTSVPPADDPPETTATESPTEPPATTSPTPTTDGHSTTAYADCPYLLHVELADEDRAAEADRTLAYENLSADRRTEFDRARENGTLSMESLPDTWSAPRIVEYEGEAYETVAATC
;
A
#
# COMPACT_ATOMS: atom_id res chain seq x y z
N MET A 1 -39.71 24.57 7.16
CA MET A 1 -40.82 23.64 7.43
C MET A 1 -40.24 22.27 7.74
N ARG A 2 -40.72 21.62 8.81
CA ARG A 2 -40.69 20.16 9.11
C ARG A 2 -39.31 19.49 9.25
N ARG A 3 -38.84 19.21 10.48
CA ARG A 3 -39.20 18.07 11.39
C ARG A 3 -38.51 16.75 11.01
N TYR A 4 -37.42 16.41 11.70
CA TYR A 4 -36.97 15.05 12.09
C TYR A 4 -35.96 15.28 13.24
N ALA A 5 -36.24 15.28 14.54
CA ALA A 5 -37.10 14.50 15.42
C ALA A 5 -36.81 12.99 15.39
N LEU A 6 -36.10 12.54 16.45
CA LEU A 6 -36.08 11.20 17.06
C LEU A 6 -35.38 10.07 16.25
N LEU A 7 -34.70 9.08 16.81
CA LEU A 7 -34.27 8.67 18.17
C LEU A 7 -33.56 7.30 18.01
N PHE A 8 -32.65 6.97 18.93
CA PHE A 8 -32.16 5.61 19.26
C PHE A 8 -31.41 4.86 18.13
N VAL A 9 -30.25 4.24 18.36
CA VAL A 9 -30.11 3.01 19.15
C VAL A 9 -28.69 2.92 19.73
N VAL A 10 -28.63 2.87 21.06
CA VAL A 10 -27.50 2.38 21.85
C VAL A 10 -27.44 0.85 21.64
N PHE A 11 -26.32 0.33 21.15
CA PHE A 11 -26.06 -1.11 21.14
C PHE A 11 -24.74 -1.40 21.86
N GLY A 12 -24.87 -1.67 23.16
CA GLY A 12 -23.82 -2.27 23.96
C GLY A 12 -23.77 -3.78 23.71
N LEU A 13 -22.57 -4.30 23.47
CA LEU A 13 -22.32 -5.75 23.43
C LEU A 13 -21.07 -6.05 24.27
N LEU A 14 -21.34 -6.55 25.46
CA LEU A 14 -20.44 -7.19 26.41
C LEU A 14 -20.40 -8.69 26.10
N VAL A 15 -19.25 -9.26 25.75
CA VAL A 15 -18.95 -10.71 25.86
C VAL A 15 -17.43 -10.87 26.01
N ALA A 16 -16.89 -10.92 27.24
CA ALA A 16 -16.51 -12.15 27.97
C ALA A 16 -15.50 -13.05 27.22
N GLY A 17 -14.19 -12.84 27.46
CA GLY A 17 -13.12 -13.75 27.06
C GLY A 17 -12.68 -14.62 28.23
N CYS A 18 -12.96 -15.93 28.15
CA CYS A 18 -12.56 -16.94 29.14
C CYS A 18 -11.10 -17.36 28.96
N THR A 19 -10.34 -17.32 30.06
CA THR A 19 -9.05 -17.99 30.24
C THR A 19 -9.23 -19.50 30.32
N SER A 20 -8.46 -20.29 29.57
CA SER A 20 -8.23 -21.70 29.89
C SER A 20 -6.89 -22.20 29.34
N VAL A 21 -6.13 -22.81 30.25
CA VAL A 21 -4.81 -23.46 30.28
C VAL A 21 -5.07 -24.70 31.20
N PRO A 22 -4.34 -25.87 31.26
CA PRO A 22 -3.07 -26.37 30.68
C PRO A 22 -3.22 -27.87 30.17
N PRO A 23 -2.31 -28.86 30.44
CA PRO A 23 -1.00 -29.21 29.85
C PRO A 23 -0.92 -30.69 29.34
N ALA A 24 0.32 -31.22 29.19
CA ALA A 24 0.78 -32.63 29.20
C ALA A 24 1.21 -33.15 27.81
N ASP A 25 2.52 -33.31 27.59
CA ASP A 25 3.32 -34.55 27.76
C ASP A 25 3.16 -35.50 26.57
N ASP A 26 4.22 -35.63 25.76
CA ASP A 26 5.06 -36.84 25.66
C ASP A 26 6.03 -36.73 24.47
N PRO A 27 7.22 -37.36 24.54
CA PRO A 27 8.30 -37.21 23.57
C PRO A 27 8.15 -38.20 22.41
N PRO A 28 8.72 -37.91 21.22
CA PRO A 28 9.12 -38.97 20.31
C PRO A 28 10.61 -39.28 20.51
N GLU A 29 10.88 -40.34 21.26
CA GLU A 29 12.01 -41.22 20.93
C GLU A 29 11.57 -42.03 19.70
N THR A 30 12.40 -42.13 18.65
CA THR A 30 12.68 -43.37 17.89
C THR A 30 13.31 -43.06 16.53
N THR A 31 14.39 -43.80 16.27
CA THR A 31 14.99 -44.23 14.98
C THR A 31 15.78 -43.24 14.12
N ALA A 32 17.09 -43.52 14.08
CA ALA A 32 17.95 -43.31 12.93
C ALA A 32 17.32 -43.88 11.66
N THR A 33 17.36 -43.14 10.55
CA THR A 33 17.13 -43.65 9.19
C THR A 33 17.82 -42.74 8.17
N GLU A 34 18.79 -43.35 7.50
CA GLU A 34 19.29 -43.14 6.14
C GLU A 34 20.07 -41.87 5.77
N SER A 35 21.27 -42.17 5.26
CA SER A 35 22.22 -41.27 4.62
C SER A 35 21.63 -40.73 3.32
N PRO A 36 21.54 -39.39 3.12
CA PRO A 36 21.12 -38.84 1.85
C PRO A 36 22.22 -39.07 0.80
N THR A 37 21.86 -39.77 -0.27
CA THR A 37 22.64 -39.83 -1.51
C THR A 37 22.69 -38.43 -2.11
N GLU A 38 23.89 -37.87 -2.20
CA GLU A 38 24.17 -36.54 -2.75
C GLU A 38 23.91 -36.53 -4.27
N PRO A 39 23.02 -35.67 -4.81
CA PRO A 39 22.88 -35.49 -6.24
C PRO A 39 24.09 -34.73 -6.83
N PRO A 40 24.45 -34.95 -8.11
CA PRO A 40 25.60 -34.30 -8.71
C PRO A 40 25.45 -32.77 -8.73
N ALA A 41 26.50 -32.07 -8.28
CA ALA A 41 26.59 -30.62 -8.32
C ALA A 41 26.38 -30.09 -9.74
N THR A 42 25.24 -29.43 -9.96
CA THR A 42 24.99 -28.63 -11.16
C THR A 42 25.73 -27.30 -10.99
N THR A 43 26.72 -27.04 -11.84
CA THR A 43 27.40 -25.74 -11.90
C THR A 43 26.42 -24.71 -12.45
N SER A 44 25.73 -24.01 -11.56
CA SER A 44 24.92 -22.86 -11.91
C SER A 44 25.85 -21.71 -12.31
N PRO A 45 25.66 -21.04 -13.46
CA PRO A 45 26.38 -19.82 -13.77
C PRO A 45 26.04 -18.78 -12.71
N THR A 46 27.04 -18.31 -11.97
CA THR A 46 26.89 -17.14 -11.10
C THR A 46 26.40 -15.98 -11.97
N PRO A 47 25.28 -15.31 -11.63
CA PRO A 47 24.95 -14.06 -12.31
C PRO A 47 26.05 -13.06 -11.98
N THR A 48 26.83 -12.67 -12.98
CA THR A 48 27.65 -11.46 -12.91
C THR A 48 26.68 -10.31 -12.68
N THR A 49 26.58 -9.87 -11.43
CA THR A 49 25.93 -8.61 -11.11
C THR A 49 26.85 -7.54 -11.67
N ASP A 50 26.50 -7.01 -12.84
CA ASP A 50 27.08 -5.76 -13.33
C ASP A 50 26.81 -4.72 -12.25
N GLY A 51 27.86 -4.40 -11.49
CA GLY A 51 27.86 -3.36 -10.49
C GLY A 51 27.71 -2.02 -11.17
N HIS A 52 26.47 -1.64 -11.48
CA HIS A 52 26.13 -0.26 -11.72
C HIS A 52 26.15 0.44 -10.36
N SER A 53 27.30 1.01 -9.99
CA SER A 53 27.38 1.97 -8.89
C SER A 53 26.58 3.22 -9.27
N THR A 54 25.29 3.26 -8.91
CA THR A 54 24.48 4.49 -8.93
C THR A 54 24.48 5.13 -7.55
N THR A 55 25.66 5.43 -7.01
CA THR A 55 25.77 6.12 -5.71
C THR A 55 25.67 7.63 -5.93
N ALA A 56 24.46 8.19 -5.83
CA ALA A 56 24.14 9.57 -5.41
C ALA A 56 22.64 9.97 -5.58
N TYR A 57 21.83 9.19 -6.31
CA TYR A 57 20.38 9.46 -6.49
C TYR A 57 19.48 8.60 -5.57
N ALA A 58 20.06 7.71 -4.76
CA ALA A 58 19.31 6.76 -3.93
C ALA A 58 18.71 7.38 -2.65
N ASP A 59 19.05 8.62 -2.31
CA ASP A 59 18.63 9.29 -1.08
C ASP A 59 17.48 10.29 -1.28
N CYS A 60 16.95 10.42 -2.50
CA CYS A 60 15.80 11.27 -2.79
C CYS A 60 14.50 10.46 -2.78
N PRO A 61 13.63 10.61 -1.77
CA PRO A 61 12.34 9.94 -1.77
C PRO A 61 11.45 10.50 -2.90
N TYR A 62 10.43 9.73 -3.26
CA TYR A 62 9.37 10.23 -4.13
C TYR A 62 8.45 11.14 -3.32
N LEU A 63 8.10 12.29 -3.88
CA LEU A 63 7.13 13.22 -3.35
C LEU A 63 5.89 13.18 -4.24
N LEU A 64 4.77 12.71 -3.69
CA LEU A 64 3.46 12.81 -4.31
C LEU A 64 2.87 14.18 -3.99
N HIS A 65 2.59 14.97 -5.00
CA HIS A 65 1.84 16.21 -4.91
C HIS A 65 0.41 15.99 -5.34
N VAL A 66 -0.52 16.63 -4.65
CA VAL A 66 -1.95 16.64 -4.98
C VAL A 66 -2.44 18.07 -4.91
N GLU A 67 -2.96 18.57 -6.03
CA GLU A 67 -3.52 19.91 -6.15
C GLU A 67 -4.80 19.89 -6.97
N LEU A 68 -5.60 20.96 -6.90
CA LEU A 68 -6.77 21.09 -7.76
C LEU A 68 -6.31 21.20 -9.22
N ALA A 69 -6.94 20.42 -10.10
CA ALA A 69 -6.66 20.48 -11.51
C ALA A 69 -7.32 21.72 -12.13
N ASP A 70 -6.59 22.42 -13.01
CA ASP A 70 -7.18 23.43 -13.89
C ASP A 70 -8.14 22.79 -14.90
N GLU A 71 -9.04 23.61 -15.48
CA GLU A 71 -10.11 23.14 -16.38
C GLU A 71 -9.58 22.31 -17.56
N ASP A 72 -8.47 22.72 -18.16
CA ASP A 72 -7.85 22.02 -19.29
C ASP A 72 -7.41 20.60 -18.91
N ARG A 73 -6.87 20.42 -17.70
CA ARG A 73 -6.44 19.11 -17.20
C ARG A 73 -7.59 18.26 -16.73
N ALA A 74 -8.58 18.87 -16.06
CA ALA A 74 -9.79 18.17 -15.64
C ALA A 74 -10.56 17.55 -16.83
N ALA A 75 -10.44 18.15 -18.03
CA ALA A 75 -11.06 17.64 -19.25
C ALA A 75 -10.35 16.41 -19.87
N GLU A 76 -9.17 16.02 -19.39
CA GLU A 76 -8.38 14.91 -19.94
C GLU A 76 -8.87 13.53 -19.44
N ALA A 77 -9.99 13.05 -19.99
CA ALA A 77 -10.64 11.80 -19.56
C ALA A 77 -9.71 10.56 -19.52
N ASP A 78 -8.70 10.48 -20.39
CA ASP A 78 -7.76 9.35 -20.46
C ASP A 78 -6.87 9.23 -19.21
N ARG A 79 -6.76 10.30 -18.41
CA ARG A 79 -5.97 10.35 -17.17
C ARG A 79 -6.82 10.36 -15.92
N THR A 80 -8.14 10.39 -16.07
CA THR A 80 -9.10 10.53 -14.97
C THR A 80 -9.42 9.18 -14.31
N LEU A 81 -9.38 9.18 -12.98
CA LEU A 81 -9.71 8.05 -12.12
C LEU A 81 -10.71 8.52 -11.06
N ALA A 82 -11.83 7.81 -10.91
CA ALA A 82 -12.68 8.03 -9.75
C ALA A 82 -11.96 7.57 -8.47
N TYR A 83 -12.01 8.36 -7.40
CA TYR A 83 -11.39 8.02 -6.12
C TYR A 83 -11.82 6.64 -5.57
N GLU A 84 -13.07 6.25 -5.79
CA GLU A 84 -13.58 4.94 -5.37
C GLU A 84 -12.90 3.75 -6.07
N ASN A 85 -12.35 3.97 -7.26
CA ASN A 85 -11.64 2.96 -8.04
C ASN A 85 -10.16 2.84 -7.63
N LEU A 86 -9.66 3.75 -6.79
CA LEU A 86 -8.34 3.62 -6.19
C LEU A 86 -8.34 2.48 -5.16
N SER A 87 -7.20 1.80 -5.02
CA SER A 87 -7.03 0.85 -3.90
C SER A 87 -7.07 1.59 -2.56
N ALA A 88 -7.30 0.87 -1.46
CA ALA A 88 -7.34 1.47 -0.13
C ALA A 88 -6.04 2.21 0.24
N ASP A 89 -4.88 1.66 -0.16
CA ASP A 89 -3.59 2.30 0.05
C ASP A 89 -3.45 3.57 -0.80
N ARG A 90 -3.86 3.52 -2.07
CA ARG A 90 -3.83 4.70 -2.96
C ARG A 90 -4.73 5.82 -2.44
N ARG A 91 -5.91 5.49 -1.93
CA ARG A 91 -6.82 6.44 -1.29
C ARG A 91 -6.16 7.11 -0.09
N THR A 92 -5.58 6.32 0.81
CA THR A 92 -4.90 6.83 2.01
C THR A 92 -3.75 7.78 1.65
N GLU A 93 -2.98 7.47 0.62
CA GLU A 93 -1.90 8.34 0.17
C GLU A 93 -2.40 9.62 -0.48
N PHE A 94 -3.42 9.52 -1.34
CA PHE A 94 -4.06 10.68 -1.93
C PHE A 94 -4.60 11.63 -0.86
N ASP A 95 -5.31 11.10 0.14
CA ASP A 95 -5.88 11.90 1.24
C ASP A 95 -4.78 12.62 2.02
N ARG A 96 -3.72 11.89 2.40
CA ARG A 96 -2.58 12.47 3.11
C ARG A 96 -1.87 13.54 2.29
N ALA A 97 -1.63 13.29 1.00
CA ALA A 97 -0.96 14.26 0.14
C ALA A 97 -1.83 15.49 -0.09
N ARG A 98 -3.15 15.34 -0.26
CA ARG A 98 -4.11 16.44 -0.39
C ARG A 98 -4.17 17.31 0.85
N GLU A 99 -4.20 16.70 2.04
CA GLU A 99 -4.26 17.42 3.32
C GLU A 99 -2.96 18.14 3.66
N ASN A 100 -1.81 17.58 3.29
CA ASN A 100 -0.49 18.12 3.65
C ASN A 100 0.21 18.85 2.48
N GLY A 101 -0.39 18.86 1.29
CA GLY A 101 0.17 19.34 0.02
C GLY A 101 1.18 18.38 -0.64
N THR A 102 1.88 17.56 0.14
CA THR A 102 2.78 16.53 -0.38
C THR A 102 2.86 15.31 0.54
N LEU A 103 3.23 14.16 -0.02
CA LEU A 103 3.52 12.93 0.72
C LEU A 103 4.85 12.32 0.24
N SER A 104 5.75 12.05 1.19
CA SER A 104 7.00 11.31 0.92
C SER A 104 6.75 9.81 0.87
N MET A 105 7.28 9.14 -0.15
CA MET A 105 7.16 7.71 -0.39
C MET A 105 8.53 7.10 -0.71
N GLU A 106 8.79 5.90 -0.21
CA GLU A 106 10.06 5.18 -0.46
C GLU A 106 10.08 4.51 -1.85
N SER A 107 8.91 4.16 -2.38
CA SER A 107 8.75 3.60 -3.72
C SER A 107 7.66 4.36 -4.48
N LEU A 108 7.70 4.30 -5.81
CA LEU A 108 6.71 4.92 -6.68
C LEU A 108 5.76 3.87 -7.24
N PRO A 109 4.49 3.84 -6.80
CA PRO A 109 3.55 2.84 -7.29
C PRO A 109 3.02 3.23 -8.67
N ASP A 110 2.67 2.22 -9.49
CA ASP A 110 2.31 2.41 -10.90
C ASP A 110 1.21 3.45 -11.12
N THR A 111 0.25 3.56 -10.20
CA THR A 111 -0.83 4.57 -10.27
C THR A 111 -0.30 6.00 -10.35
N TRP A 112 0.79 6.30 -9.61
CA TRP A 112 1.41 7.62 -9.52
C TRP A 112 2.63 7.78 -10.43
N SER A 113 3.00 6.74 -11.18
CA SER A 113 4.15 6.78 -12.11
C SER A 113 3.99 7.79 -13.25
N ALA A 114 2.76 8.26 -13.48
CA ALA A 114 2.43 9.31 -14.42
C ALA A 114 1.38 10.24 -13.79
N PRO A 115 1.26 11.49 -14.27
CA PRO A 115 0.21 12.39 -13.81
C PRO A 115 -1.19 11.78 -13.97
N ARG A 116 -2.00 11.88 -12.92
CA ARG A 116 -3.40 11.42 -12.92
C ARG A 116 -4.33 12.53 -12.47
N ILE A 117 -5.57 12.46 -12.93
CA ILE A 117 -6.66 13.26 -12.40
C ILE A 117 -7.50 12.35 -11.51
N VAL A 118 -7.69 12.70 -10.25
CA VAL A 118 -8.53 11.97 -9.31
C VAL A 118 -9.79 12.78 -9.04
N GLU A 119 -10.95 12.21 -9.37
CA GLU A 119 -12.24 12.80 -9.03
C GLU A 119 -12.60 12.42 -7.59
N TYR A 120 -12.71 13.43 -6.74
CA TYR A 120 -13.02 13.29 -5.32
C TYR A 120 -13.99 14.39 -4.88
N GLU A 121 -15.11 14.00 -4.27
CA GLU A 121 -16.15 14.92 -3.76
C GLU A 121 -16.69 15.94 -4.78
N GLY A 122 -16.61 15.62 -6.09
CA GLY A 122 -17.07 16.50 -7.17
C GLY A 122 -16.01 17.47 -7.70
N GLU A 123 -14.78 17.39 -7.19
CA GLU A 123 -13.63 18.13 -7.67
C GLU A 123 -12.62 17.21 -8.37
N ALA A 124 -11.83 17.78 -9.26
CA ALA A 124 -10.76 17.08 -9.97
C ALA A 124 -9.41 17.52 -9.39
N TYR A 125 -8.60 16.55 -8.99
CA TYR A 125 -7.27 16.79 -8.41
C TYR A 125 -6.19 16.21 -9.31
N GLU A 126 -5.19 17.02 -9.68
CA GLU A 126 -3.99 16.53 -10.35
C GLU A 126 -3.05 15.91 -9.33
N THR A 127 -2.57 14.70 -9.61
CA THR A 127 -1.56 14.02 -8.83
C THR A 127 -0.28 13.87 -9.64
N VAL A 128 0.85 14.29 -9.07
CA VAL A 128 2.16 14.21 -9.71
C VAL A 128 3.17 13.70 -8.70
N ALA A 129 3.90 12.65 -9.06
CA ALA A 129 5.03 12.19 -8.28
C ALA A 129 6.35 12.56 -8.95
N ALA A 130 7.30 13.05 -8.16
CA ALA A 130 8.66 13.34 -8.60
C ALA A 130 9.65 13.01 -7.48
N THR A 131 10.93 12.82 -7.82
CA THR A 131 11.99 12.82 -6.80
C THR A 131 12.46 14.26 -6.56
N CYS A 132 13.16 14.51 -5.45
CA CYS A 132 14.17 15.57 -5.46
C CYS A 132 15.33 15.21 -6.42
#